data_AF-Q4R193-F1
#
_entry.id   AF-Q4R193-F1
#
_cell.length_a   1.000
_cell.length_b   1.000
_cell.length_c   1.000
_cell.angle_alpha   90.00
_cell.angle_beta   90.00
_cell.angle_gamma   90.00
#
_symmetry.space_group_name_H-M   'P 1'
#
loop_
_entity.id
_entity.type
_entity.pdbx_description
1 polymer ?
#
loop_
_entity_poly.entity_id
_entity_poly.type
_entity_poly.pdbx_seq_one_letter_code
_entity_poly.pdbx_strand_id
1 'polypeptide(L)'
;MQLNVLFALNFVAFAAGIHGQERQSLDKCEFESNGNIDPYDLFKKKFTRFWMLKASYNLSKNVNDTRCLHTGMNPVNYGENGLTMLFKYTNFSNDEALGMEYINMTFLKTSGSNKYDSMRSTVDEPLEVYNLSLPAWNFRYVNQNCTVVEVPPLVEQPQEAKSRSGEDSRLYSKCELWTVED
;
A
#
# COMPACT_ATOMS: atom_id res chain seq x y z
N MET A 1 2.99 49.24 -53.15
CA MET A 1 2.38 49.15 -51.81
C MET A 1 1.59 47.87 -51.75
N GLN A 2 1.82 47.06 -50.71
CA GLN A 2 1.21 45.77 -50.37
C GLN A 2 1.72 44.52 -51.13
N LEU A 3 2.81 44.01 -50.56
CA LEU A 3 3.22 42.61 -50.49
C LEU A 3 2.23 41.87 -49.57
N ASN A 4 1.61 40.77 -50.01
CA ASN A 4 1.00 39.74 -49.15
C ASN A 4 0.41 38.63 -50.04
N VAL A 5 1.00 37.44 -50.06
CA VAL A 5 0.32 36.16 -49.78
C VAL A 5 1.42 35.17 -49.38
N LEU A 6 1.50 34.90 -48.07
CA LEU A 6 2.34 33.86 -47.49
C LEU A 6 1.67 32.50 -47.71
N PHE A 7 2.41 31.61 -48.37
CA PHE A 7 2.23 30.17 -48.26
C PHE A 7 2.62 29.72 -46.84
N ALA A 8 1.76 28.98 -46.16
CA ALA A 8 2.18 28.12 -45.07
C ALA A 8 1.29 26.87 -45.04
N LEU A 9 1.97 25.72 -45.17
CA LEU A 9 1.40 24.41 -45.34
C LEU A 9 0.69 23.90 -44.08
N ASN A 10 -0.48 23.31 -44.29
CA ASN A 10 -1.15 22.41 -43.36
C ASN A 10 -0.36 21.10 -43.24
N PHE A 11 0.32 20.85 -42.11
CA PHE A 11 0.66 19.48 -41.68
C PHE A 11 1.04 19.49 -40.20
N VAL A 12 0.09 19.22 -39.30
CA VAL A 12 0.35 18.52 -38.02
C VAL A 12 -0.93 17.77 -37.62
N ALA A 13 -1.13 16.58 -38.19
CA ALA A 13 -1.96 15.56 -37.56
C ALA A 13 -1.08 14.92 -36.49
N PHE A 14 -1.26 15.27 -35.22
CA PHE A 14 -0.67 14.51 -34.11
C PHE A 14 -1.75 13.65 -33.47
N ALA A 15 -1.39 12.37 -33.41
CA ALA A 15 -2.16 11.24 -32.97
C ALA A 15 -2.96 11.51 -31.69
N ALA A 16 -4.20 11.03 -31.72
CA ALA A 16 -4.90 10.60 -30.52
C ALA A 16 -3.99 9.60 -29.78
N GLY A 17 -3.29 10.09 -28.77
CA GLY A 17 -2.57 9.28 -27.80
C GLY A 17 -3.60 8.49 -27.03
N ILE A 18 -3.86 7.27 -27.51
CA ILE A 18 -4.51 6.21 -26.74
C ILE A 18 -3.79 6.19 -25.37
N HIS A 19 -4.54 6.47 -24.31
CA HIS A 19 -4.14 6.17 -22.94
C HIS A 19 -3.97 4.66 -22.81
N GLY A 20 -2.84 4.16 -23.30
CA GLY A 20 -2.27 2.91 -22.86
C GLY A 20 -1.79 3.15 -21.45
N GLN A 21 -2.68 2.93 -20.48
CA GLN A 21 -2.28 2.73 -19.09
C GLN A 21 -1.37 1.50 -19.12
N GLU A 22 -0.06 1.76 -19.15
CA GLU A 22 0.99 0.76 -19.09
C GLU A 22 0.70 -0.08 -17.86
N ARG A 23 0.19 -1.30 -18.07
CA ARG A 23 0.15 -2.33 -17.03
C ARG A 23 1.60 -2.47 -16.58
N GLN A 24 1.97 -1.85 -15.46
CA GLN A 24 3.19 -2.20 -14.74
C GLN A 24 3.14 -3.73 -14.62
N SER A 25 4.02 -4.38 -15.37
CA SER A 25 3.91 -5.82 -15.58
C SER A 25 4.07 -6.49 -14.23
N LEU A 26 3.25 -7.52 -14.00
CA LEU A 26 3.31 -8.34 -12.80
C LEU A 26 4.64 -9.11 -12.66
N ASP A 27 5.58 -8.91 -13.58
CA ASP A 27 6.83 -9.65 -13.73
C ASP A 27 7.88 -9.29 -12.66
N LYS A 28 7.66 -8.27 -11.83
CA LYS A 28 8.61 -7.91 -10.75
C LYS A 28 8.56 -8.83 -9.52
N CYS A 29 7.49 -9.60 -9.36
CA CYS A 29 7.33 -10.52 -8.24
C CYS A 29 7.75 -11.94 -8.64
N GLU A 30 9.05 -12.16 -8.88
CA GLU A 30 9.57 -13.52 -8.99
C GLU A 30 9.63 -14.15 -7.60
N PHE A 31 8.78 -15.15 -7.37
CA PHE A 31 8.80 -15.91 -6.11
C PHE A 31 10.03 -16.80 -6.08
N GLU A 32 11.10 -16.31 -5.48
CA GLU A 32 12.25 -17.15 -5.16
C GLU A 32 11.86 -18.18 -4.09
N SER A 33 12.34 -19.42 -4.25
CA SER A 33 12.19 -20.49 -3.26
C SER A 33 12.83 -20.16 -1.91
N ASN A 34 13.63 -19.10 -1.85
CA ASN A 34 14.40 -18.64 -0.70
C ASN A 34 13.86 -17.31 -0.12
N GLY A 35 12.57 -17.00 -0.29
CA GLY A 35 11.93 -15.89 0.41
C GLY A 35 12.14 -16.03 1.92
N ASN A 36 13.13 -15.31 2.45
CA ASN A 36 13.67 -15.54 3.78
C ASN A 36 14.33 -14.27 4.34
N ILE A 37 13.88 -13.10 3.91
CA ILE A 37 14.37 -11.82 4.45
C ILE A 37 13.58 -11.49 5.70
N ASP A 38 14.25 -10.93 6.70
CA ASP A 38 13.58 -10.43 7.87
C ASP A 38 12.71 -9.19 7.48
N PRO A 39 11.40 -9.17 7.81
CA PRO A 39 10.53 -8.07 7.41
C PRO A 39 10.99 -6.71 7.92
N TYR A 40 11.54 -6.63 9.14
CA TYR A 40 12.05 -5.37 9.67
C TYR A 40 13.20 -4.86 8.81
N ASP A 41 14.12 -5.75 8.40
CA ASP A 41 15.23 -5.39 7.52
C ASP A 41 14.76 -4.96 6.13
N LEU A 42 13.69 -5.57 5.59
CA LEU A 42 13.09 -5.16 4.33
C LEU A 42 12.54 -3.72 4.42
N PHE A 43 11.66 -3.45 5.39
CA PHE A 43 11.00 -2.15 5.52
C PHE A 43 11.93 -1.04 6.04
N LYS A 44 13.07 -1.38 6.64
CA LYS A 44 14.09 -0.42 7.09
C LYS A 44 14.94 0.16 5.95
N LYS A 45 14.93 -0.46 4.77
CA LYS A 45 15.70 0.03 3.61
C LYS A 45 15.36 1.49 3.31
N LYS A 46 16.39 2.30 3.15
CA LYS A 46 16.26 3.71 2.75
C LYS A 46 16.17 3.82 1.24
N PHE A 47 15.53 4.89 0.78
CA PHE A 47 15.28 5.17 -0.63
C PHE A 47 14.42 4.10 -1.32
N THR A 48 13.66 3.33 -0.56
CA THR A 48 12.83 2.23 -1.06
C THR A 48 11.36 2.56 -0.83
N ARG A 49 10.54 2.52 -1.88
CA ARG A 49 9.10 2.70 -1.78
C ARG A 49 8.39 1.35 -1.91
N PHE A 50 7.42 1.11 -1.06
CA PHE A 50 6.56 -0.08 -1.13
C PHE A 50 5.19 0.30 -1.67
N TRP A 51 4.76 -0.36 -2.72
CA TRP A 51 3.45 -0.20 -3.33
C TRP A 51 2.55 -1.38 -3.00
N MET A 52 1.33 -1.10 -2.54
CA MET A 52 0.33 -2.14 -2.44
C MET A 52 -0.22 -2.43 -3.84
N LEU A 53 0.11 -3.61 -4.37
CA LEU A 53 -0.30 -4.02 -5.71
C LEU A 53 -1.71 -4.63 -5.71
N LYS A 54 -2.01 -5.44 -4.69
CA LYS A 54 -3.31 -6.14 -4.56
C LYS A 54 -3.69 -6.30 -3.10
N ALA A 55 -4.99 -6.28 -2.84
CA ALA A 55 -5.59 -6.69 -1.58
C ALA A 55 -6.79 -7.60 -1.86
N SER A 56 -7.07 -8.56 -0.96
CA SER A 56 -8.22 -9.45 -1.07
C SER A 56 -9.50 -8.86 -0.45
N TYR A 57 -9.49 -7.57 -0.12
CA TYR A 57 -10.58 -6.86 0.55
C TYR A 57 -10.60 -5.40 0.11
N ASN A 58 -11.71 -4.71 0.38
CA ASN A 58 -11.83 -3.28 0.12
C ASN A 58 -11.11 -2.49 1.23
N LEU A 59 -10.09 -1.71 0.87
CA LEU A 59 -9.31 -0.90 1.80
C LEU A 59 -10.14 0.18 2.50
N SER A 60 -11.20 0.65 1.83
CA SER A 60 -12.14 1.63 2.34
C SER A 60 -13.57 1.11 2.26
N LYS A 61 -14.49 1.82 2.92
CA LYS A 61 -15.93 1.45 2.95
C LYS A 61 -16.57 1.44 1.55
N ASN A 62 -16.03 2.22 0.62
CA ASN A 62 -16.50 2.30 -0.76
C ASN A 62 -15.47 1.68 -1.71
N VAL A 63 -15.92 0.83 -2.63
CA VAL A 63 -15.09 -0.09 -3.46
C VAL A 63 -14.05 0.62 -4.36
N ASN A 64 -14.07 1.96 -4.48
CA ASN A 64 -13.18 2.70 -5.39
C ASN A 64 -12.51 3.93 -4.77
N ASP A 65 -12.68 4.17 -3.47
CA ASP A 65 -12.20 5.43 -2.89
C ASP A 65 -10.68 5.46 -2.79
N THR A 66 -10.04 4.32 -2.57
CA THR A 66 -8.60 4.27 -2.30
C THR A 66 -7.85 3.66 -3.47
N ARG A 67 -6.94 4.44 -4.06
CA ARG A 67 -6.00 3.96 -5.09
C ARG A 67 -4.57 4.33 -4.76
N CYS A 68 -3.63 3.61 -5.38
CA CYS A 68 -2.22 3.94 -5.33
C CYS A 68 -1.67 4.01 -3.89
N LEU A 69 -2.10 3.10 -3.02
CA LEU A 69 -1.58 3.05 -1.66
C LEU A 69 -0.10 2.63 -1.69
N HIS A 70 0.76 3.47 -1.15
CA HIS A 70 2.19 3.23 -1.11
C HIS A 70 2.84 3.92 0.10
N THR A 71 4.10 3.58 0.37
CA THR A 71 4.87 4.17 1.47
C THR A 71 5.71 5.38 1.02
N GLY A 72 6.27 6.12 1.97
CA GLY A 72 7.42 6.99 1.75
C GLY A 72 8.69 6.16 1.57
N MET A 73 9.77 6.84 1.16
CA MET A 73 11.07 6.22 0.85
C MET A 73 12.03 6.13 2.05
N ASN A 74 11.79 6.91 3.10
CA ASN A 74 12.73 7.11 4.18
C ASN A 74 12.07 6.80 5.52
N PRO A 75 12.10 5.53 5.97
CA PRO A 75 11.64 5.18 7.32
C PRO A 75 12.55 5.84 8.37
N VAL A 76 11.96 6.19 9.50
CA VAL A 76 12.67 6.69 10.70
C VAL A 76 12.59 5.63 11.77
N ASN A 77 13.67 5.39 12.53
CA ASN A 77 13.62 4.41 13.62
C ASN A 77 12.64 4.87 14.71
N TYR A 78 11.81 3.96 15.21
CA TYR A 78 10.87 4.16 16.30
C TYR A 78 11.07 3.08 17.35
N GLY A 79 11.65 3.43 18.50
CA GLY A 79 12.04 2.44 19.50
C GLY A 79 13.10 1.45 18.99
N GLU A 80 13.16 0.27 19.61
CA GLU A 80 14.19 -0.75 19.33
C GLU A 80 13.89 -1.57 18.06
N ASN A 81 12.63 -1.91 17.85
CA ASN A 81 12.12 -2.81 16.81
C ASN A 81 11.02 -2.18 15.95
N GLY A 82 11.01 -0.85 15.88
CA GLY A 82 9.98 -0.12 15.13
C GLY A 82 10.54 0.88 14.13
N LEU A 83 9.65 1.26 13.21
CA LEU A 83 9.88 2.23 12.15
C LEU A 83 8.67 3.16 12.05
N THR A 84 8.88 4.46 12.02
CA THR A 84 7.88 5.40 11.55
C THR A 84 7.98 5.49 10.03
N MET A 85 6.88 5.23 9.32
CA MET A 85 6.82 5.24 7.87
C MET A 85 5.61 6.05 7.39
N LEU A 86 5.84 6.90 6.40
CA LEU A 86 4.77 7.65 5.74
C LEU A 86 3.97 6.71 4.84
N PHE A 87 2.65 6.71 4.94
CA PHE A 87 1.74 6.05 4.00
C PHE A 87 0.99 7.12 3.21
N LYS A 88 0.79 6.87 1.91
CA LYS A 88 0.07 7.78 1.01
C LYS A 88 -0.90 6.99 0.15
N TYR A 89 -2.04 7.59 -0.15
CA TYR A 89 -2.96 7.09 -1.16
C TYR A 89 -3.74 8.24 -1.79
N THR A 90 -4.31 7.99 -2.97
CA THR A 90 -5.25 8.92 -3.59
C THR A 90 -6.67 8.53 -3.20
N ASN A 91 -7.42 9.49 -2.67
CA ASN A 91 -8.83 9.34 -2.36
C ASN A 91 -9.72 9.96 -3.44
N PHE A 92 -10.54 9.16 -4.13
CA PHE A 92 -11.44 9.64 -5.18
C PHE A 92 -12.84 10.03 -4.69
N SER A 93 -13.20 9.83 -3.42
CA SER A 93 -14.52 10.26 -2.92
C SER A 93 -14.63 11.77 -2.67
N ASN A 94 -13.52 12.49 -2.54
CA ASN A 94 -13.45 13.94 -2.36
C ASN A 94 -12.36 14.52 -3.28
N ASP A 95 -12.71 15.01 -4.47
CA ASP A 95 -11.85 15.85 -5.35
C ASP A 95 -10.36 15.44 -5.44
N GLU A 96 -10.05 14.15 -5.57
CA GLU A 96 -8.67 13.61 -5.64
C GLU A 96 -7.79 14.00 -4.43
N ALA A 97 -8.36 14.08 -3.23
CA ALA A 97 -7.60 14.38 -2.02
C ALA A 97 -6.52 13.31 -1.76
N LEU A 98 -5.30 13.77 -1.48
CA LEU A 98 -4.19 12.91 -1.09
C LEU A 98 -4.29 12.59 0.41
N GLY A 99 -4.60 11.34 0.74
CA GLY A 99 -4.52 10.85 2.11
C GLY A 99 -3.08 10.53 2.49
N MET A 100 -2.60 11.05 3.61
CA MET A 100 -1.24 10.81 4.10
C MET A 100 -1.22 10.65 5.61
N GLU A 101 -0.38 9.73 6.10
CA GLU A 101 -0.14 9.56 7.54
C GLU A 101 1.23 8.99 7.85
N TYR A 102 1.87 9.46 8.93
CA TYR A 102 3.04 8.82 9.51
C TYR A 102 2.60 7.74 10.50
N ILE A 103 2.89 6.49 10.15
CA ILE A 103 2.48 5.32 10.90
C ILE A 103 3.68 4.75 11.65
N ASN A 104 3.55 4.61 12.96
CA ASN A 104 4.54 3.97 13.82
C ASN A 104 4.32 2.46 13.76
N MET A 105 5.21 1.77 13.06
CA MET A 105 5.20 0.31 12.89
C MET A 105 6.10 -0.35 13.92
N THR A 106 5.60 -1.33 14.67
CA THR A 106 6.37 -2.13 15.63
C THR A 106 6.39 -3.57 15.17
N PHE A 107 7.58 -4.12 14.93
CA PHE A 107 7.77 -5.47 14.43
C PHE A 107 7.91 -6.46 15.58
N LEU A 108 7.19 -7.57 15.51
CA LEU A 108 7.09 -8.55 16.58
C LEU A 108 7.57 -9.93 16.09
N LYS A 109 8.12 -10.71 17.00
CA LYS A 109 8.51 -12.11 16.78
C LYS A 109 7.55 -13.00 17.55
N THR A 110 7.00 -14.03 16.93
CA THR A 110 6.34 -15.11 17.68
C THR A 110 7.38 -16.00 18.37
N SER A 111 6.93 -16.70 19.42
CA SER A 111 7.81 -17.56 20.22
C SER A 111 8.46 -18.65 19.35
N GLY A 112 9.80 -18.66 19.32
CA GLY A 112 10.59 -19.62 18.54
C GLY A 112 11.04 -19.14 17.16
N SER A 113 10.60 -17.96 16.70
CA SER A 113 11.12 -17.35 15.48
C SER A 113 12.35 -16.48 15.79
N ASN A 114 13.39 -16.61 14.96
CA ASN A 114 14.53 -15.69 14.98
C ASN A 114 14.26 -14.39 14.21
N LYS A 115 13.18 -14.36 13.41
CA LYS A 115 12.80 -13.25 12.54
C LYS A 115 11.51 -12.61 13.02
N TYR A 116 11.32 -11.34 12.68
CA TYR A 116 10.01 -10.73 12.81
C TYR A 116 9.04 -11.43 11.86
N ASP A 117 7.82 -11.67 12.32
CA ASP A 117 6.78 -12.39 11.59
C ASP A 117 5.44 -11.68 11.66
N SER A 118 5.35 -10.61 12.44
CA SER A 118 4.18 -9.79 12.58
C SER A 118 4.56 -8.32 12.78
N MET A 119 3.62 -7.42 12.48
CA MET A 119 3.76 -5.99 12.65
C MET A 119 2.44 -5.42 13.17
N ARG A 120 2.54 -4.55 14.19
CA ARG A 120 1.44 -3.74 14.69
C ARG A 120 1.74 -2.28 14.48
N SER A 121 0.71 -1.48 14.23
CA SER A 121 0.87 -0.06 14.01
C SER A 121 0.11 0.79 15.02
N THR A 122 0.62 1.98 15.24
CA THR A 122 -0.03 3.08 15.95
C THR A 122 0.20 4.38 15.19
N VAL A 123 -0.56 5.41 15.57
CA VAL A 123 -0.30 6.81 15.20
C VAL A 123 -0.30 7.61 16.50
N ASP A 124 0.56 8.63 16.59
CA ASP A 124 0.61 9.47 17.80
C ASP A 124 -0.62 10.39 17.86
N GLU A 125 -0.93 11.06 16.75
CA GLU A 125 -2.15 11.84 16.54
C GLU A 125 -2.66 11.56 15.12
N PRO A 126 -3.87 10.99 14.94
CA PRO A 126 -4.40 10.72 13.60
C PRO A 126 -4.67 12.03 12.87
N LEU A 127 -4.12 12.17 11.67
CA LEU A 127 -4.51 13.23 10.76
C LEU A 127 -5.93 12.97 10.28
N GLU A 128 -6.80 13.98 10.37
CA GLU A 128 -8.21 13.90 9.91
C GLU A 128 -8.36 13.53 8.43
N VAL A 129 -7.26 13.57 7.67
CA VAL A 129 -7.21 13.32 6.22
C VAL A 129 -6.94 11.83 5.91
N TYR A 130 -6.43 11.06 6.87
CA TYR A 130 -6.13 9.63 6.68
C TYR A 130 -7.30 8.76 7.16
N ASN A 131 -8.02 8.16 6.20
CA ASN A 131 -9.27 7.44 6.48
C ASN A 131 -9.17 5.92 6.34
N LEU A 132 -7.94 5.38 6.28
CA LEU A 132 -7.73 3.93 6.24
C LEU A 132 -7.51 3.40 7.66
N SER A 133 -7.88 2.13 7.87
CA SER A 133 -7.47 1.43 9.09
C SER A 133 -5.94 1.31 9.13
N LEU A 134 -5.38 1.46 10.33
CA LEU A 134 -3.94 1.29 10.51
C LEU A 134 -3.52 -0.15 10.14
N PRO A 135 -2.40 -0.32 9.43
CA PRO A 135 -1.98 -1.62 8.93
C PRO A 135 -1.53 -2.52 10.09
N ALA A 136 -2.05 -3.73 10.14
CA ALA A 136 -1.53 -4.78 11.02
C ALA A 136 -1.27 -6.00 10.14
N TRP A 137 -0.12 -6.65 10.31
CA TRP A 137 0.34 -7.68 9.39
C TRP A 137 0.87 -8.90 10.12
N ASN A 138 0.59 -10.07 9.56
CA ASN A 138 1.33 -11.30 9.75
C ASN A 138 2.05 -11.60 8.43
N PHE A 139 3.38 -11.61 8.43
CA PHE A 139 4.17 -11.83 7.23
C PHE A 139 4.07 -13.30 6.81
N ARG A 140 3.56 -13.56 5.60
CA ARG A 140 3.42 -14.91 5.03
C ARG A 140 4.54 -15.23 4.06
N TYR A 141 5.05 -14.23 3.36
CA TYR A 141 6.20 -14.37 2.47
C TYR A 141 6.91 -13.03 2.35
N VAL A 142 8.24 -13.02 2.43
CA VAL A 142 9.05 -11.80 2.32
C VAL A 142 10.30 -12.10 1.49
N ASN A 143 10.50 -11.35 0.40
CA ASN A 143 11.73 -11.36 -0.39
C ASN A 143 12.24 -9.92 -0.62
N GLN A 144 13.21 -9.74 -1.52
CA GLN A 144 13.80 -8.42 -1.77
C GLN A 144 12.85 -7.44 -2.45
N ASN A 145 11.92 -7.95 -3.27
CA ASN A 145 11.13 -7.17 -4.24
C ASN A 145 9.65 -7.16 -3.91
N CYS A 146 9.16 -8.09 -3.09
CA CYS A 146 7.77 -8.22 -2.71
C CYS A 146 7.58 -8.89 -1.36
N THR A 147 6.40 -8.64 -0.79
CA THR A 147 5.96 -9.26 0.45
C THR A 147 4.46 -9.54 0.39
N VAL A 148 4.07 -10.70 0.90
CA VAL A 148 2.68 -11.09 1.08
C VAL A 148 2.41 -11.09 2.57
N VAL A 149 1.42 -10.32 2.97
CA VAL A 149 0.98 -10.20 4.36
C VAL A 149 -0.45 -10.67 4.50
N GLU A 150 -0.73 -11.33 5.60
CA GLU A 150 -2.08 -11.53 6.08
C GLU A 150 -2.44 -10.40 7.06
N VAL A 151 -3.63 -9.85 6.87
CA VAL A 151 -4.19 -8.80 7.71
C VAL A 151 -5.08 -9.47 8.76
N PRO A 152 -4.70 -9.42 10.05
CA PRO A 152 -5.51 -10.00 11.10
C PRO A 152 -6.86 -9.28 11.18
N PRO A 153 -7.94 -9.97 11.57
CA PRO A 153 -9.23 -9.32 11.77
C PRO A 153 -9.09 -8.22 12.83
N LEU A 154 -9.70 -7.06 12.55
CA LEU A 154 -9.86 -6.03 13.57
C LEU A 154 -10.63 -6.65 14.72
N VAL A 155 -10.03 -6.67 15.91
CA VAL A 155 -10.78 -7.01 17.12
C VAL A 155 -11.73 -5.84 17.35
N GLU A 156 -12.96 -5.96 16.87
CA GLU A 156 -14.02 -5.02 17.21
C GLU A 156 -14.07 -4.93 18.74
N GLN A 157 -14.02 -3.70 19.27
CA GLN A 157 -14.23 -3.51 20.70
C GLN A 157 -15.60 -4.09 21.09
N PRO A 158 -15.78 -4.64 22.30
CA PRO A 158 -16.95 -5.46 22.68
C PRO A 158 -18.34 -4.78 22.62
N GLN A 159 -18.43 -3.54 22.15
CA GLN A 159 -19.68 -2.76 22.17
C GLN A 159 -20.54 -2.90 20.90
N GLU A 160 -20.02 -3.44 19.78
CA GLU A 160 -20.81 -3.61 18.55
C GLU A 160 -21.22 -5.06 18.23
N ALA A 161 -20.92 -6.01 19.11
CA ALA A 161 -21.28 -7.43 18.97
C ALA A 161 -22.77 -7.74 19.24
N LYS A 162 -23.68 -6.84 18.85
CA LYS A 162 -25.13 -7.09 18.84
C LYS A 162 -25.71 -6.65 17.51
N SER A 163 -25.55 -7.46 16.46
CA SER A 163 -26.55 -7.64 15.38
C SER A 163 -26.00 -8.31 14.12
N ARG A 164 -25.26 -9.42 14.20
CA ARG A 164 -25.09 -10.31 13.03
C ARG A 164 -25.20 -11.78 13.43
N SER A 165 -26.43 -12.21 13.61
CA SER A 165 -26.80 -13.63 13.66
C SER A 165 -26.79 -14.21 12.24
N GLY A 166 -26.03 -15.27 12.03
CA GLY A 166 -26.34 -16.28 11.01
C GLY A 166 -25.81 -16.00 9.61
N GLU A 167 -24.49 -15.84 9.47
CA GLU A 167 -23.84 -16.19 8.21
C GLU A 167 -22.51 -16.86 8.54
N ASP A 168 -22.27 -18.01 7.89
CA ASP A 168 -21.10 -18.87 8.00
C ASP A 168 -19.85 -18.10 7.53
N SER A 169 -19.42 -17.13 8.34
CA SER A 169 -18.19 -16.38 8.15
C SER A 169 -17.04 -17.29 8.57
N ARG A 170 -16.71 -18.23 7.69
CA ARG A 170 -15.30 -18.58 7.53
C ARG A 170 -14.59 -17.24 7.33
N LEU A 171 -13.96 -16.75 8.40
CA LEU A 171 -13.16 -15.53 8.42
C LEU A 171 -12.01 -15.78 7.45
N TYR A 172 -12.27 -15.56 6.15
CA TYR A 172 -11.25 -15.67 5.13
C TYR A 172 -10.16 -14.69 5.51
N SER A 173 -8.95 -15.20 5.70
CA SER A 173 -7.75 -14.39 5.91
C SER A 173 -7.69 -13.32 4.83
N LYS A 174 -7.70 -12.07 5.25
CA LYS A 174 -7.47 -10.93 4.35
C LYS A 174 -5.98 -10.88 4.02
N CYS A 175 -5.62 -10.65 2.77
CA CYS A 175 -4.23 -10.62 2.33
C CYS A 175 -3.94 -9.36 1.52
N GLU A 176 -2.69 -8.90 1.61
CA GLU A 176 -2.15 -7.83 0.77
C GLU A 176 -0.84 -8.31 0.12
N LEU A 177 -0.63 -7.87 -1.12
CA LEU A 177 0.62 -8.04 -1.85
C LEU A 177 1.26 -6.67 -2.02
N TRP A 178 2.46 -6.52 -1.51
CA TRP A 178 3.27 -5.32 -1.62
C TRP A 178 4.50 -5.58 -2.49
N THR A 179 4.91 -4.60 -3.29
CA THR A 179 6.10 -4.65 -4.15
C THR A 179 7.00 -3.46 -3.91
N VAL A 180 8.28 -3.63 -4.16
CA VAL A 180 9.29 -2.57 -4.11
C VAL A 180 9.34 -1.83 -5.44
N GLU A 181 9.45 -0.51 -5.38
CA GLU A 181 9.90 0.36 -6.47
C GLU A 181 11.32 0.83 -6.14
N ASP A 182 12.27 0.41 -7.00
CA ASP A 182 13.66 0.88 -7.03
C ASP A 182 13.78 2.21 -7.79
#